data_AF-A0A6A0QVQ9-F1
#
_entry.id   AF-A0A6A0QVQ9-F1
#
_cell.length_a   1.000
_cell.length_b   1.000
_cell.length_c   1.000
_cell.angle_alpha   90.00
_cell.angle_beta   90.00
_cell.angle_gamma   90.00
#
_symmetry.space_group_name_H-M   'P 1'
#
loop_
_entity.id
_entity.type
_entity.pdbx_description
1 polymer ?
#
loop_
_entity_poly.entity_id
_entity_poly.type
_entity_poly.pdbx_seq_one_letter_code
_entity_poly.pdbx_strand_id
1 'polypeptide(L)'
;MHVEGLNRLLSTMNKMGKQITDDTRDASTRLAEDFLRHLPASTPPQARIITGFKVYRDKIPKVGFPASRTAGVSGGARLGEFFFGHEFGGQQKPTTQQFPPKRSDGYFFYRTLNQRGPKLAEQWFDFVTDQLEDTWNRGAASV
;
A
#
# COMPACT_ATOMS: atom_id res chain seq x y z
N MET A 1 -1.71 -6.64 13.34
CA MET A 1 -0.45 -5.95 13.68
C MET A 1 -0.81 -4.68 14.42
N HIS A 2 -0.49 -4.59 15.71
CA HIS A 2 -0.72 -3.39 16.49
C HIS A 2 0.61 -2.63 16.50
N VAL A 3 0.67 -1.47 15.84
CA VAL A 3 1.86 -0.61 15.91
C VAL A 3 1.68 0.26 17.14
N GLU A 4 2.56 0.09 18.11
CA GLU A 4 2.54 0.89 19.33
C GLU A 4 2.72 2.38 19.00
N GLY A 5 1.97 3.25 19.68
CA GLY A 5 2.05 4.70 19.45
C GLY A 5 1.34 5.23 18.20
N LEU A 6 1.07 4.40 17.17
CA LEU A 6 0.43 4.85 15.93
C LEU A 6 -0.95 5.48 16.14
N ASN A 7 -1.81 4.82 16.93
CA ASN A 7 -3.15 5.35 17.23
C ASN A 7 -3.08 6.69 17.98
N ARG A 8 -2.08 6.84 18.87
CA ARG A 8 -1.84 8.09 19.59
C ARG A 8 -1.38 9.18 18.64
N LEU A 9 -0.43 8.89 17.75
CA LEU A 9 0.04 9.80 16.71
C LEU A 9 -1.12 10.26 15.81
N LEU A 10 -1.90 9.33 15.27
CA LEU A 10 -3.04 9.64 14.41
C LEU A 10 -4.11 10.47 15.12
N SER A 11 -4.30 10.26 16.43
CA SER A 11 -5.19 11.05 17.27
C SER A 11 -4.65 12.47 17.48
N THR A 12 -3.34 12.62 17.76
CA THR A 12 -2.69 13.92 17.88
C THR A 12 -2.81 14.71 16.58
N MET A 13 -2.51 14.10 15.43
CA MET A 13 -2.63 14.75 14.12
C MET A 13 -4.04 15.28 13.85
N ASN A 14 -5.09 14.53 14.24
CA ASN A 14 -6.47 15.00 14.10
C ASN A 14 -6.75 16.28 14.89
N LYS A 15 -6.02 16.51 15.99
CA LYS A 15 -6.17 17.70 16.85
C LYS A 15 -5.37 18.90 16.35
N MET A 16 -4.34 18.69 15.54
CA MET A 16 -3.44 19.75 15.08
C MET A 16 -3.97 20.56 13.89
N GLY A 17 -5.09 20.12 13.30
CA GLY A 17 -5.81 20.89 12.30
C GLY A 17 -6.05 20.13 11.00
N LYS A 18 -6.99 20.64 10.22
CA LYS A 18 -7.41 20.04 8.95
C LYS A 18 -6.28 20.01 7.93
N GLN A 19 -5.48 21.09 7.85
CA GLN A 19 -4.42 21.23 6.86
C GLN A 19 -3.39 20.10 6.95
N ILE A 20 -2.81 19.86 8.13
CA ILE A 20 -1.83 18.78 8.36
C ILE A 20 -2.41 17.41 8.03
N THR A 21 -3.68 17.19 8.38
CA THR A 21 -4.36 15.93 8.09
C THR A 21 -4.50 15.72 6.58
N ASP A 22 -4.83 16.76 5.82
CA ASP A 22 -4.94 16.71 4.37
C ASP A 22 -3.56 16.56 3.70
N ASP A 23 -2.55 17.31 4.15
CA ASP A 23 -1.19 17.21 3.63
C ASP A 23 -0.58 15.81 3.87
N THR A 24 -0.83 15.23 5.05
CA THR A 24 -0.37 13.85 5.35
C THR A 24 -1.09 12.81 4.50
N ARG A 25 -2.38 13.00 4.25
CA ARG A 25 -3.14 12.11 3.36
C ARG A 25 -2.62 12.17 1.94
N ASP A 26 -2.26 13.34 1.47
CA ASP A 26 -1.76 13.55 0.12
C ASP A 26 -0.33 12.98 -0.02
N ALA A 27 0.54 13.18 0.97
CA ALA A 27 1.86 12.55 1.02
C ALA A 27 1.77 11.01 1.06
N SER A 28 0.89 10.48 1.91
CA SER A 28 0.64 9.03 2.01
C SER A 28 0.14 8.44 0.69
N THR A 29 -0.71 9.19 -0.02
CA THR A 29 -1.19 8.82 -1.36
C THR A 29 -0.04 8.75 -2.35
N ARG A 30 0.83 9.77 -2.39
CA ARG A 30 2.02 9.80 -3.28
C ARG A 30 2.97 8.64 -3.01
N LEU A 31 3.24 8.32 -1.74
CA LEU A 31 4.11 7.19 -1.38
C LEU A 31 3.51 5.84 -1.80
N ALA A 32 2.20 5.67 -1.62
CA ALA A 32 1.49 4.47 -2.06
C ALA A 32 1.48 4.34 -3.60
N GLU A 33 1.33 5.46 -4.32
CA GLU A 33 1.46 5.49 -5.79
C GLU A 33 2.88 5.15 -6.24
N ASP A 34 3.91 5.70 -5.60
CA ASP A 34 5.31 5.38 -5.88
C ASP A 34 5.59 3.88 -5.70
N PHE A 35 5.09 3.30 -4.61
CA PHE A 35 5.21 1.87 -4.36
C PHE A 35 4.60 1.03 -5.51
N LEU A 36 3.38 1.37 -5.94
CA LEU A 36 2.71 0.64 -7.02
C LEU A 36 3.46 0.76 -8.37
N ARG A 37 4.05 1.93 -8.67
CA ARG A 37 4.86 2.13 -9.89
C ARG A 37 6.09 1.24 -9.95
N HIS A 38 6.61 0.85 -8.79
CA HIS A 38 7.81 0.03 -8.68
C HIS A 38 7.53 -1.46 -8.51
N LEU A 39 6.25 -1.88 -8.52
CA LEU A 39 5.91 -3.30 -8.54
C LEU A 39 6.34 -3.90 -9.90
N PRO A 40 7.16 -4.96 -9.92
CA PRO A 40 7.56 -5.59 -11.15
C PRO A 40 6.37 -6.33 -11.78
N ALA A 41 6.00 -5.94 -13.00
CA ALA A 41 5.03 -6.64 -13.81
C ALA A 41 5.74 -7.65 -14.74
N SER A 42 6.22 -8.77 -14.17
CA SER A 42 6.99 -9.75 -14.95
C SER A 42 6.12 -10.55 -15.94
N THR A 43 4.79 -10.52 -15.80
CA THR A 43 3.85 -11.26 -16.64
C THR A 43 2.57 -10.45 -16.94
N PRO A 44 1.88 -10.70 -18.07
CA PRO A 44 0.61 -10.02 -18.39
C PRO A 44 -0.48 -10.16 -17.30
N PRO A 45 -0.65 -11.31 -16.61
CA PRO A 45 -1.55 -11.43 -15.48
C PRO A 45 -1.17 -10.54 -14.27
N GLN A 46 0.12 -10.42 -13.96
CA GLN A 46 0.61 -9.53 -12.89
C GLN A 46 0.37 -8.07 -13.22
N ALA A 47 0.56 -7.66 -14.48
CA ALA A 47 0.22 -6.30 -14.92
C ALA A 47 -1.27 -5.96 -14.70
N ARG A 48 -2.16 -6.92 -14.95
CA ARG A 48 -3.60 -6.79 -14.68
C ARG A 48 -3.90 -6.66 -13.18
N ILE A 49 -3.17 -7.37 -12.34
CA ILE A 49 -3.30 -7.24 -10.89
C ILE A 49 -2.81 -5.85 -10.43
N ILE A 50 -1.68 -5.38 -10.96
CA ILE A 50 -1.08 -4.08 -10.60
C ILE A 50 -2.02 -2.92 -10.97
N THR A 51 -2.54 -2.90 -12.19
CA THR A 51 -3.58 -1.94 -12.65
C THR A 51 -4.91 -2.08 -11.90
N GLY A 52 -5.06 -3.19 -11.21
CA GLY A 52 -6.18 -3.53 -10.38
C GLY A 52 -6.17 -2.86 -8.99
N PHE A 53 -4.99 -2.51 -8.47
CA PHE A 53 -4.85 -1.83 -7.19
C PHE A 53 -5.46 -0.44 -7.22
N LYS A 54 -5.99 -0.05 -6.06
CA LYS A 54 -6.43 1.30 -5.75
C LYS A 54 -5.61 1.84 -4.59
N VAL A 55 -5.15 3.07 -4.72
CA VAL A 55 -4.58 3.84 -3.62
C VAL A 55 -5.71 4.47 -2.82
N TYR A 56 -5.63 4.37 -1.50
CA TYR A 56 -6.59 4.98 -0.60
C TYR A 56 -5.98 6.24 0.01
N ARG A 57 -6.74 7.33 -0.06
CA ARG A 57 -6.38 8.59 0.61
C ARG A 57 -6.59 8.44 2.11
N ASP A 58 -5.52 8.13 2.82
CA ASP A 58 -5.51 7.91 4.28
C ASP A 58 -4.23 8.50 4.87
N LYS A 59 -4.17 8.65 6.20
CA LYS A 59 -2.99 9.20 6.90
C LYS A 59 -1.78 8.26 6.91
N ILE A 60 -1.98 7.02 6.47
CA ILE A 60 -0.94 6.00 6.31
C ILE A 60 -0.98 5.54 4.85
N PRO A 61 0.18 5.32 4.20
CA PRO A 61 0.21 4.81 2.83
C PRO A 61 -0.54 3.48 2.74
N LYS A 62 -1.58 3.44 1.90
CA LYS A 62 -2.49 2.29 1.82
C LYS A 62 -2.88 1.98 0.38
N VAL A 63 -2.69 0.71 0.02
CA VAL A 63 -3.11 0.13 -1.26
C VAL A 63 -4.03 -1.06 -1.02
N GLY A 64 -4.93 -1.33 -1.95
CA GLY A 64 -5.82 -2.49 -1.87
C GLY A 64 -6.68 -2.67 -3.11
N PHE A 65 -7.57 -3.64 -3.07
CA PHE A 65 -8.49 -3.92 -4.17
C PHE A 65 -9.90 -3.43 -3.84
N PRO A 66 -10.61 -2.80 -4.80
CA PRO A 66 -12.04 -2.57 -4.65
C PRO A 66 -12.76 -3.91 -4.54
N ALA A 67 -13.61 -4.08 -3.51
CA ALA A 67 -14.23 -5.37 -3.17
C ALA A 67 -15.10 -5.99 -4.29
N SER A 68 -15.64 -5.15 -5.18
CA SER A 68 -16.48 -5.56 -6.31
C SER A 68 -15.72 -5.79 -7.61
N ARG A 69 -14.40 -5.58 -7.65
CA ARG A 69 -13.63 -5.66 -8.89
C ARG A 69 -13.34 -7.11 -9.24
N THR A 70 -13.97 -7.57 -10.31
CA THR A 70 -13.67 -8.87 -10.92
C THR A 70 -12.33 -8.78 -11.67
N ALA A 71 -11.60 -9.89 -11.73
CA ALA A 71 -10.35 -9.97 -12.49
C ALA A 71 -10.60 -9.99 -14.02
N GLY A 72 -11.85 -10.12 -14.45
CA GLY A 72 -12.21 -10.23 -15.87
C GLY A 72 -11.65 -11.49 -16.53
N VAL A 73 -11.52 -12.56 -15.75
CA VAL A 73 -11.11 -13.90 -16.18
C VAL A 73 -12.33 -14.83 -16.23
N SER A 74 -12.29 -15.85 -17.09
CA SER A 74 -13.31 -16.89 -17.14
C SER A 74 -13.45 -17.55 -15.76
N GLY A 75 -14.65 -17.50 -15.17
CA GLY A 75 -14.92 -18.03 -13.83
C GLY A 75 -15.23 -16.98 -12.76
N GLY A 76 -15.18 -15.67 -13.07
CA GLY A 76 -15.71 -14.63 -12.19
C GLY A 76 -14.89 -14.34 -10.93
N ALA A 77 -13.65 -14.85 -10.87
CA ALA A 77 -12.76 -14.64 -9.74
C ALA A 77 -12.57 -13.15 -9.42
N ARG A 78 -12.54 -12.83 -8.13
CA ARG A 78 -12.25 -11.47 -7.66
C ARG A 78 -10.77 -11.18 -7.87
N LEU A 79 -10.46 -9.90 -8.06
CA LEU A 79 -9.08 -9.46 -8.29
C LEU A 79 -8.14 -9.81 -7.13
N GLY A 80 -8.66 -9.80 -5.89
CA GLY A 80 -7.89 -10.25 -4.71
C GLY A 80 -7.58 -11.75 -4.74
N GLU A 81 -8.54 -12.60 -5.10
CA GLU A 81 -8.34 -14.04 -5.26
C GLU A 81 -7.31 -14.32 -6.37
N PHE A 82 -7.40 -13.56 -7.46
CA PHE A 82 -6.47 -13.62 -8.57
C PHE A 82 -5.05 -13.18 -8.16
N PHE A 83 -4.92 -12.12 -7.35
CA PHE A 83 -3.65 -11.70 -6.75
C PHE A 83 -3.05 -12.81 -5.88
N PHE A 84 -3.81 -13.37 -4.95
CA PHE A 84 -3.31 -14.42 -4.06
C PHE A 84 -2.91 -15.68 -4.82
N GLY A 85 -3.69 -16.07 -5.84
CA GLY A 85 -3.34 -17.19 -6.70
C GLY A 85 -2.02 -16.98 -7.45
N HIS A 86 -1.79 -15.78 -7.98
CA HIS A 86 -0.53 -15.43 -8.64
C HIS A 86 0.65 -15.22 -7.69
N GLU A 87 0.41 -14.73 -6.47
CA GLU A 87 1.46 -14.41 -5.50
C GLU A 87 1.94 -15.66 -4.74
N PHE A 88 1.04 -16.60 -4.43
CA PHE A 88 1.35 -17.79 -3.64
C PHE A 88 1.40 -19.07 -4.46
N GLY A 89 0.83 -19.08 -5.65
CA GLY A 89 0.69 -20.28 -6.49
C GLY A 89 -0.31 -21.28 -5.90
N GLY A 90 -0.91 -22.08 -6.77
CA GLY A 90 -1.74 -23.23 -6.37
C GLY A 90 -1.29 -24.45 -7.15
N GLN A 91 -0.64 -25.41 -6.50
CA GLN A 91 -0.39 -26.75 -7.09
C GLN A 91 -0.43 -27.89 -6.06
N GLN A 92 -0.77 -27.63 -4.80
CA GLN A 92 -0.81 -28.70 -3.79
C GLN A 92 -1.94 -29.72 -4.07
N LYS A 93 -2.99 -29.32 -4.80
CA LYS A 93 -4.10 -30.20 -5.22
C LYS A 93 -4.34 -30.08 -6.73
N PRO A 94 -4.76 -31.17 -7.43
CA PRO A 94 -5.11 -31.16 -8.85
C PRO A 94 -6.14 -30.09 -9.23
N THR A 95 -7.04 -29.74 -8.32
CA THR A 95 -8.06 -28.71 -8.49
C THR A 95 -7.54 -27.26 -8.38
N THR A 96 -6.32 -27.07 -7.89
CA THR A 96 -5.70 -25.75 -7.66
C THR A 96 -4.70 -25.33 -8.72
N GLN A 97 -4.46 -26.15 -9.76
CA GLN A 97 -3.49 -25.91 -10.85
C GLN A 97 -3.81 -24.71 -11.76
N GLN A 98 -4.78 -23.88 -11.40
CA GLN A 98 -5.23 -22.71 -12.18
C GLN A 98 -4.19 -21.57 -12.19
N PHE A 99 -3.17 -21.65 -11.32
CA PHE A 99 -2.09 -20.68 -11.25
C PHE A 99 -0.74 -21.37 -11.54
N PRO A 100 0.19 -20.68 -12.21
CA PRO A 100 1.50 -21.25 -12.52
C PRO A 100 2.19 -21.79 -11.26
N PRO A 101 2.91 -22.92 -11.35
CA PRO A 101 3.74 -23.40 -10.24
C PRO A 101 4.72 -22.30 -9.83
N LYS A 102 4.89 -22.12 -8.52
CA LYS A 102 5.85 -21.16 -7.95
C LYS A 102 7.28 -21.56 -8.35
N ARG A 103 7.74 -21.10 -9.50
CA ARG A 103 9.13 -21.25 -9.97
C ARG A 103 9.94 -20.10 -9.36
N SER A 104 10.62 -20.41 -8.26
CA SER A 104 11.77 -19.78 -7.55
C SER A 104 12.05 -18.26 -7.56
N ASP A 105 11.44 -17.39 -8.36
CA ASP A 105 11.82 -15.95 -8.41
C ASP A 105 11.06 -15.05 -7.43
N GLY A 106 10.30 -15.67 -6.51
CA GLY A 106 9.77 -15.03 -5.32
C GLY A 106 8.51 -14.20 -5.53
N TYR A 107 7.84 -13.96 -4.41
CA TYR A 107 6.68 -13.08 -4.23
C TYR A 107 6.93 -11.71 -4.88
N PHE A 108 6.23 -11.33 -5.95
CA PHE A 108 6.55 -10.07 -6.65
C PHE A 108 6.13 -8.86 -5.80
N PHE A 109 5.04 -9.00 -5.04
CA PHE A 109 4.55 -7.96 -4.14
C PHE A 109 5.36 -7.96 -2.83
N TYR A 110 5.52 -9.11 -2.16
CA TYR A 110 6.26 -9.13 -0.88
C TYR A 110 7.76 -8.85 -1.04
N ARG A 111 8.38 -9.24 -2.16
CA ARG A 111 9.78 -8.87 -2.44
C ARG A 111 9.94 -7.36 -2.53
N THR A 112 9.05 -6.70 -3.27
CA THR A 112 9.06 -5.24 -3.42
C THR A 112 8.78 -4.55 -2.08
N LEU A 113 7.82 -5.08 -1.31
CA LEU A 113 7.53 -4.59 0.04
C LEU A 113 8.74 -4.74 0.98
N ASN A 114 9.45 -5.85 0.95
CA ASN A 114 10.64 -6.05 1.79
C ASN A 114 11.80 -5.14 1.38
N GLN A 115 11.98 -4.91 0.08
CA GLN A 115 13.08 -4.08 -0.44
C GLN A 115 12.83 -2.58 -0.27
N ARG A 116 11.58 -2.12 -0.41
CA ARG A 116 11.25 -0.68 -0.39
C ARG A 116 10.49 -0.24 0.86
N GLY A 117 9.86 -1.16 1.58
CA GLY A 117 9.03 -0.88 2.76
C GLY A 117 9.76 -0.05 3.82
N PRO A 118 11.00 -0.39 4.20
CA PRO A 118 11.75 0.42 5.17
C PRO A 118 11.94 1.87 4.72
N LYS A 119 12.33 2.08 3.47
CA LYS A 119 12.51 3.42 2.89
C LYS A 119 11.19 4.19 2.81
N LEU A 120 10.09 3.54 2.45
CA LEU A 120 8.77 4.18 2.42
C LEU A 120 8.29 4.58 3.81
N ALA A 121 8.60 3.77 4.82
CA ALA A 121 8.28 4.08 6.22
C ALA A 121 9.09 5.27 6.73
N GLU A 122 10.38 5.33 6.42
CA GLU A 122 11.27 6.46 6.72
C GLU A 122 10.76 7.74 6.05
N GLN A 123 10.52 7.71 4.73
CA GLN A 123 10.00 8.87 3.99
C GLN A 123 8.65 9.37 4.53
N TRP A 124 7.78 8.46 4.97
CA TRP A 124 6.52 8.86 5.60
C TRP A 124 6.75 9.50 6.97
N PHE A 125 7.67 8.95 7.76
CA PHE A 125 7.98 9.46 9.09
C PHE A 125 8.64 10.84 9.04
N ASP A 126 9.60 11.05 8.12
CA ASP A 126 10.25 12.33 7.88
C ASP A 126 9.22 13.38 7.50
N PHE A 127 8.34 13.07 6.54
CA PHE A 127 7.28 13.98 6.13
C PHE A 127 6.36 14.38 7.29
N VAL A 128 5.93 13.41 8.11
CA VAL A 128 5.08 13.71 9.27
C VAL A 128 5.83 14.60 10.25
N THR A 129 7.11 14.32 10.52
CA THR A 129 7.92 15.07 11.46
C THR A 129 8.11 16.51 11.01
N ASP A 130 8.48 16.73 9.73
CA ASP A 130 8.62 18.06 9.13
C ASP A 130 7.33 18.88 9.25
N GLN A 131 6.17 18.27 8.96
CA GLN A 131 4.88 18.94 9.09
C GLN A 131 4.53 19.30 10.53
N LEU A 132 4.89 18.45 11.50
CA LEU A 132 4.70 18.71 12.92
C LEU A 132 5.58 19.88 13.39
N GLU A 133 6.85 19.91 12.97
CA GLU A 133 7.79 20.99 13.27
C GLU A 133 7.34 22.33 12.68
N ASP A 134 6.96 22.36 11.40
CA ASP A 134 6.43 23.56 10.74
C ASP A 134 5.19 24.11 11.43
N THR A 135 4.32 23.23 11.92
CA THR A 135 3.11 23.63 12.65
C THR A 135 3.45 24.19 14.02
N TRP A 136 4.36 23.53 14.73
CA TRP A 136 4.84 23.99 16.03
C TRP A 136 5.47 25.39 15.93
N ASN A 137 6.33 25.60 14.94
CA ASN A 137 6.98 26.88 14.70
C ASN A 137 5.99 27.99 14.33
N ARG A 138 4.98 27.69 13.52
CA ARG A 138 3.89 28.64 13.20
C ARG A 138 3.03 28.98 14.42
N GLY A 139 2.73 28.01 15.27
CA GLY A 139 1.99 28.22 16.51
C GLY A 139 2.78 29.00 17.56
N ALA A 140 4.09 28.76 17.68
CA ALA A 140 4.97 29.46 18.60
C ALA A 140 5.24 30.92 18.18
N ALA A 141 5.18 31.23 16.88
CA ALA A 141 5.27 32.61 16.38
C ALA A 141 3.99 33.43 16.55
N SER A 142 2.90 32.82 17.06
CA SER A 142 1.57 33.44 17.22
C SER A 142 1.26 33.83 18.68
N VAL A 143 2.22 33.69 19.60
CA VAL A 143 2.13 33.98 21.04
C VAL A 143 3.24 34.96 21.41
#